data_AF-A0A1J8PVE5-F1
#
_entry.id   AF-A0A1J8PVE5-F1
#
_cell.length_a   1.000
_cell.length_b   1.000
_cell.length_c   1.000
_cell.angle_alpha   90.00
_cell.angle_beta   90.00
_cell.angle_gamma   90.00
#
_symmetry.space_group_name_H-M   'P 1'
#
loop_
_entity.id
_entity.type
_entity.pdbx_description
1 polymer ?
#
loop_
_entity_poly.entity_id
_entity_poly.type
_entity_poly.pdbx_seq_one_letter_code
_entity_poly.pdbx_strand_id
1 'polypeptide(L)'
;KWAAHSLSDEEDGEDNFTCPDSIEAYLDSPRVSKAELNAAGGVLKYWENARATRPRLAQMALDFLSAPGMTAHECLYPLLVLTLV
;
A
#
# COMPACT_ATOMS: atom_id res chain seq x y z
N LYS A 1 -21.13 5.67 34.42
CA LYS A 1 -21.47 4.24 34.58
C LYS A 1 -20.96 3.52 33.34
N TRP A 2 -19.74 3.00 33.40
CA TRP A 2 -19.12 2.32 32.27
C TRP A 2 -19.71 0.91 32.18
N ALA A 3 -20.45 0.64 31.11
CA ALA A 3 -20.87 -0.72 30.81
C ALA A 3 -19.71 -1.39 30.06
N ALA A 4 -18.97 -2.22 30.79
CA ALA A 4 -18.16 -3.27 30.20
C ALA A 4 -19.11 -4.23 29.48
N HIS A 5 -18.98 -4.32 28.16
CA HIS A 5 -19.48 -5.48 27.42
C HIS A 5 -18.28 -6.34 27.09
N SER A 6 -18.02 -7.27 28.01
CA SER A 6 -17.43 -8.56 27.69
C SER A 6 -18.44 -9.32 26.83
N LEU A 7 -18.07 -9.60 25.58
CA LEU A 7 -18.71 -10.56 24.68
C LEU A 7 -17.53 -11.24 23.97
N SER A 8 -17.03 -12.32 24.56
CA SER A 8 -17.37 -13.71 24.20
C SER A 8 -16.34 -14.23 23.20
N ASP A 9 -15.42 -15.04 23.73
CA ASP A 9 -14.74 -16.10 22.98
C ASP A 9 -15.82 -16.99 22.34
N GLU A 10 -16.15 -16.74 21.08
CA GLU A 10 -16.80 -17.72 20.23
C GLU A 10 -15.81 -18.06 19.11
N GLU A 11 -15.01 -19.10 19.35
CA GLU A 11 -14.44 -19.96 18.31
C GLU A 11 -15.63 -20.52 17.51
N ASP A 12 -16.03 -19.82 16.45
CA ASP A 12 -16.85 -20.40 15.40
C ASP A 12 -15.98 -20.53 14.15
N GLY A 13 -16.07 -21.69 13.50
CA GLY A 13 -15.24 -22.05 12.37
C GLY A 13 -15.49 -21.12 11.21
N GLU A 14 -14.72 -20.04 11.14
CA GLU A 14 -14.74 -19.10 10.02
C GLU A 14 -14.12 -19.82 8.83
N ASP A 15 -14.97 -20.38 7.98
CA ASP A 15 -14.74 -20.52 6.55
C ASP A 15 -13.87 -19.34 6.09
N ASN A 16 -12.58 -19.61 5.96
CA ASN A 16 -11.49 -18.64 5.85
C ASN A 16 -11.55 -17.96 4.48
N PHE A 17 -12.63 -17.24 4.18
CA PHE A 17 -12.67 -16.20 3.16
C PHE A 17 -11.80 -15.04 3.65
N THR A 18 -10.50 -15.29 3.67
CA THR A 18 -9.49 -14.25 3.71
C THR A 18 -9.77 -13.35 2.52
N CYS A 19 -10.36 -12.19 2.79
CA CYS A 19 -10.63 -11.20 1.77
C CYS A 19 -9.29 -10.90 1.08
N PRO A 20 -9.16 -11.16 -0.23
CA PRO A 20 -7.86 -11.11 -0.91
C PRO A 20 -7.27 -9.70 -0.94
N ASP A 21 -8.11 -8.68 -0.71
CA ASP A 21 -7.75 -7.26 -0.60
C ASP A 21 -7.38 -6.81 0.83
N SER A 22 -7.31 -7.74 1.78
CA SER A 22 -6.85 -7.48 3.15
C SER A 22 -5.33 -7.38 3.23
N ILE A 23 -4.83 -6.66 4.24
CA ILE A 23 -3.38 -6.55 4.47
C ILE A 23 -2.81 -7.90 4.95
N GLU A 24 -3.60 -8.67 5.69
CA GLU A 24 -3.27 -9.99 6.20
C GLU A 24 -3.02 -10.98 5.05
N ALA A 25 -3.92 -11.02 4.05
CA ALA A 25 -3.75 -11.86 2.87
C ALA A 25 -2.51 -11.46 2.04
N TYR A 26 -2.12 -10.18 2.03
CA TYR A 26 -0.88 -9.74 1.38
C TYR A 26 0.37 -10.15 2.14
N LEU A 27 0.35 -10.07 3.47
CA LEU A 27 1.47 -10.47 4.31
C LEU A 27 1.74 -11.98 4.28
N ASP A 28 0.69 -12.78 4.10
CA ASP A 28 0.78 -14.22 3.91
C ASP A 28 1.18 -14.61 2.46
N SER A 29 0.96 -13.71 1.49
CA SER A 29 1.30 -13.97 0.09
C SER A 29 2.82 -14.10 -0.10
N PRO A 30 3.29 -15.02 -0.98
CA PRO A 30 4.70 -15.10 -1.35
C PRO A 30 5.25 -13.78 -1.88
N ARG A 31 6.52 -13.49 -1.58
CA ARG A 31 7.19 -12.30 -2.11
C ARG A 31 7.32 -12.39 -3.64
N VAL A 32 6.89 -11.34 -4.32
CA VAL A 32 7.01 -11.20 -5.77
C VAL A 32 8.49 -11.04 -6.14
N SER A 33 8.94 -11.80 -7.14
CA SER A 33 10.32 -11.72 -7.62
C SER A 33 10.55 -10.48 -8.49
N LYS A 34 11.81 -10.04 -8.60
CA LYS A 34 12.17 -8.91 -9.46
C LYS A 34 11.89 -9.18 -10.95
N ALA A 35 11.95 -10.45 -11.36
CA ALA A 35 11.63 -10.85 -12.73
C ALA A 35 10.14 -10.63 -13.06
N GLU A 36 9.25 -10.99 -12.14
CA GLU A 36 7.80 -10.77 -12.29
C GLU A 36 7.46 -9.28 -12.31
N LEU A 37 8.09 -8.47 -11.45
CA LEU A 37 7.92 -7.02 -11.47
C LEU A 37 8.39 -6.41 -12.79
N ASN A 38 9.53 -6.86 -13.33
CA ASN A 38 10.01 -6.41 -14.64
C ASN A 38 9.08 -6.83 -15.77
N ALA A 39 8.56 -8.06 -15.75
CA ALA A 39 7.59 -8.55 -16.73
C ALA A 39 6.27 -7.75 -16.70
N ALA A 40 5.85 -7.31 -15.51
CA ALA A 40 4.68 -6.45 -15.33
C ALA A 40 4.92 -4.99 -15.79
N GLY A 41 6.15 -4.58 -16.08
CA GLY A 41 6.50 -3.20 -16.45
C GLY A 41 6.94 -2.32 -15.27
N GLY A 42 7.37 -2.94 -14.17
CA GLY A 42 7.86 -2.27 -12.96
C GLY A 42 6.86 -2.32 -11.79
N VAL A 43 7.28 -1.80 -10.64
CA VAL A 43 6.53 -1.89 -9.38
C VAL A 43 5.18 -1.16 -9.45
N LEU A 44 5.15 0.04 -10.03
CA LEU A 44 3.91 0.82 -10.19
C LEU A 44 2.91 0.11 -11.12
N LYS A 45 3.39 -0.44 -12.24
CA LYS A 45 2.53 -1.13 -13.22
C LYS A 45 2.00 -2.46 -12.68
N TYR A 46 2.81 -3.17 -11.88
CA TYR A 46 2.37 -4.34 -11.13
C TYR A 46 1.19 -4.02 -10.20
N TRP A 47 1.29 -2.95 -9.40
CA TRP A 47 0.21 -2.55 -8.48
C TRP A 47 -1.02 -2.02 -9.21
N GLU A 48 -0.85 -1.33 -10.35
CA GLU A 48 -1.97 -0.94 -11.20
C GLU A 48 -2.77 -2.15 -11.69
N ASN A 49 -2.08 -3.22 -12.13
CA ASN A 49 -2.72 -4.47 -12.54
C ASN A 49 -3.39 -5.19 -11.36
N ALA A 50 -2.78 -5.10 -10.16
CA ALA A 50 -3.34 -5.68 -8.94
C ALA A 50 -4.62 -4.99 -8.47
N ARG A 51 -4.97 -3.80 -8.97
CA ARG A 51 -6.27 -3.15 -8.67
C ARG A 51 -7.48 -4.00 -9.06
N ALA A 52 -7.32 -4.89 -10.04
CA ALA A 52 -8.39 -5.79 -10.47
C ALA A 52 -8.76 -6.85 -9.42
N THR A 53 -7.81 -7.22 -8.55
CA THR A 53 -7.98 -8.27 -7.54
C THR A 53 -7.95 -7.73 -6.11
N ARG A 54 -7.21 -6.65 -5.88
CA ARG A 54 -6.94 -6.05 -4.56
C ARG A 54 -6.98 -4.51 -4.63
N PRO A 55 -8.16 -3.90 -4.83
CA PRO A 55 -8.28 -2.47 -5.12
C PRO A 55 -7.83 -1.56 -3.96
N ARG A 56 -8.15 -1.88 -2.70
CA ARG A 56 -7.78 -1.02 -1.56
C ARG A 56 -6.29 -1.09 -1.29
N LEU A 57 -5.72 -2.30 -1.33
CA LEU A 57 -4.29 -2.49 -1.10
C LEU A 57 -3.45 -1.89 -2.23
N ALA A 58 -3.89 -2.07 -3.48
CA ALA A 58 -3.21 -1.49 -4.63
C ALA A 58 -3.23 0.05 -4.58
N GLN A 59 -4.36 0.66 -4.18
CA GLN A 59 -4.42 2.12 -3.99
C GLN A 59 -3.42 2.58 -2.92
N MET A 60 -3.40 1.91 -1.77
CA MET A 60 -2.43 2.20 -0.71
C MET A 60 -0.98 2.10 -1.21
N ALA A 61 -0.64 1.00 -1.91
CA ALA A 61 0.70 0.81 -2.45
C ALA A 61 1.07 1.90 -3.46
N LEU A 62 0.15 2.30 -4.35
CA LEU A 62 0.38 3.37 -5.31
C LEU A 62 0.56 4.73 -4.62
N ASP A 63 -0.22 5.05 -3.59
CA ASP A 63 -0.09 6.29 -2.83
C ASP A 63 1.29 6.38 -2.16
N PHE A 64 1.78 5.26 -1.59
CA PHE A 64 3.13 5.20 -0.99
C PHE A 64 4.25 5.27 -2.03
N LEU A 65 4.11 4.59 -3.17
CA LEU A 65 5.14 4.54 -4.22
C LEU A 65 5.20 5.80 -5.09
N SER A 66 4.09 6.54 -5.18
CA SER A 66 4.01 7.81 -5.90
C SER A 66 4.39 9.02 -5.04
N ALA A 67 4.42 8.85 -3.72
CA ALA A 67 4.91 9.87 -2.81
C ALA A 67 6.35 10.25 -3.19
N PRO A 68 6.67 11.55 -3.32
CA PRO A 68 8.03 11.97 -3.60
C PRO A 68 8.94 11.50 -2.46
N GLY A 69 9.94 10.69 -2.79
CA GLY A 69 10.98 10.33 -1.83
C GLY A 69 11.56 11.62 -1.25
N MET A 70 11.49 11.78 0.07
CA MET A 70 11.99 12.96 0.77
C MET A 70 13.52 13.04 0.66
N THR A 71 13.99 13.53 -0.48
CA THR A 71 15.27 14.22 -0.69
C THR A 71 15.10 15.40 -1.66
N ALA A 72 13.88 15.73 -2.08
CA ALA A 72 13.58 16.83 -3.00
C ALA A 72 13.44 18.20 -2.31
N HIS A 73 13.80 18.33 -1.03
CA HIS A 73 13.84 19.64 -0.36
C HIS A 73 15.09 20.48 -0.73
N GLU A 74 16.09 19.88 -1.38
CA GLU A 74 17.35 20.57 -1.73
C GLU A 74 17.38 21.11 -3.18
N CYS A 75 16.33 20.93 -3.99
CA CYS A 75 16.29 21.46 -5.37
C CYS A 75 15.36 22.65 -5.59
N LEU A 76 14.64 23.13 -4.57
CA LEU A 76 13.79 24.34 -4.69
C LEU A 76 14.52 25.65 -4.36
N TYR A 77 15.79 25.63 -3.98
CA TYR A 77 16.51 26.84 -3.58
C TYR A 77 17.15 27.72 -4.69
N PRO A 78 17.34 27.32 -5.97
CA PRO A 78 17.85 28.28 -6.94
C PRO A 78 16.76 29.14 -7.61
N LEU A 79 15.47 28.81 -7.48
CA LEU A 79 14.39 29.54 -8.15
C LEU A 79 13.83 30.74 -7.35
N LEU A 80 14.23 30.92 -6.08
CA LEU A 80 13.76 32.03 -5.24
C LEU A 80 14.72 33.22 -5.16
N VAL A 81 15.96 33.11 -5.69
CA VAL A 81 16.96 34.20 -5.61
C VAL A 81 16.94 35.11 -6.86
N LEU A 82 16.36 34.69 -7.98
CA LEU A 82 16.33 35.48 -9.23
C LEU A 82 15.14 36.46 -9.35
N THR A 83 14.32 36.61 -8.30
CA THR A 83 13.25 37.63 -8.24
C THR A 83 13.54 38.77 -7.27
N LEU A 84 14.70 38.80 -6.63
CA LEU A 84 15.15 39.88 -5.74
C LEU A 84 16.66 40.08 -5.87
N VAL A 85 17.08 40.79 -6.91
CA VAL A 85 18.19 41.77 -7.00
C VAL A 85 18.11 42.45 -8.36
#